data_AF-A0A060C535-F1
#
_entry.id   AF-A0A060C535-F1
#
_cell.length_a   1.000
_cell.length_b   1.000
_cell.length_c   1.000
_cell.angle_alpha   90.00
_cell.angle_beta   90.00
_cell.angle_gamma   90.00
#
_symmetry.space_group_name_H-M   'P 1'
#
loop_
_entity.id
_entity.type
_entity.pdbx_description
1 polymer ?
#
loop_
_entity_poly.entity_id
_entity_poly.type
_entity_poly.pdbx_seq_one_letter_code
_entity_poly.pdbx_strand_id
1 'polypeptide(L)'
;MKSWIEYIHNHVNDNGLWQDGYQYGDWLALDAEWEGLTDERNGATDSYLIANVFYLHSLDLVIKAAKELALNDDQEFYQKLQAKVLTAFKREYITSTGRLVSETQTACALLLHFNLAPVEDRPRILKTLVSNLAAHKNHITTGFVGTPFICHVLSENGQHDLARKILLTEDC
;
A
#
# COMPACT_ATOMS: atom_id res chain seq x y z
N MET A 1 2.63 1.26 20.95
CA MET A 1 2.95 1.53 19.52
C MET A 1 4.46 1.46 19.26
N LYS A 2 5.31 2.13 20.06
CA LYS A 2 6.78 2.09 19.90
C LYS A 2 7.39 0.70 19.81
N SER A 3 7.04 -0.21 20.73
CA SER A 3 7.57 -1.58 20.74
C SER A 3 7.26 -2.38 19.47
N TRP A 4 6.16 -2.07 18.78
CA TRP A 4 5.85 -2.69 17.49
C TRP A 4 6.74 -2.15 16.37
N ILE A 5 7.00 -0.83 16.35
CA ILE A 5 7.97 -0.23 15.42
C ILE A 5 9.38 -0.77 15.67
N GLU A 6 9.78 -0.93 16.93
CA GLU A 6 11.07 -1.52 17.31
C GLU A 6 11.18 -2.98 16.86
N TYR A 7 10.11 -3.77 17.02
CA TYR A 7 10.06 -5.12 16.47
C TYR A 7 10.31 -5.10 14.97
N ILE A 8 9.53 -4.34 14.18
CA ILE A 8 9.73 -4.25 12.73
C ILE A 8 11.16 -3.79 12.40
N HIS A 9 11.67 -2.79 13.11
CA HIS A 9 13.02 -2.25 12.90
C HIS A 9 14.13 -3.30 13.11
N ASN A 10 13.90 -4.32 13.94
CA ASN A 10 14.84 -5.43 14.12
C ASN A 10 14.71 -6.52 13.04
N HIS A 11 13.70 -6.45 12.19
CA HIS A 11 13.40 -7.38 11.10
C HIS A 11 13.52 -6.73 9.70
N VAL A 12 14.17 -5.57 9.62
CA VAL A 12 14.46 -4.92 8.32
C VAL A 12 15.80 -5.36 7.75
N ASN A 13 15.93 -5.30 6.43
CA ASN A 13 17.19 -5.50 5.74
C ASN A 13 18.12 -4.27 5.86
N ASP A 14 19.31 -4.34 5.24
CA ASP A 14 20.30 -3.25 5.23
C ASP A 14 19.78 -1.91 4.68
N ASN A 15 18.73 -1.95 3.86
CA ASN A 15 18.08 -0.76 3.30
C ASN A 15 16.98 -0.18 4.21
N GLY A 16 16.67 -0.82 5.34
CA GLY A 16 15.64 -0.39 6.27
C GLY A 16 14.21 -0.81 5.89
N LEU A 17 14.06 -1.75 4.93
CA LEU A 17 12.76 -2.30 4.55
C LEU A 17 12.49 -3.62 5.25
N TRP A 18 11.26 -3.81 5.70
CA TRP A 18 10.82 -5.08 6.26
C TRP A 18 10.71 -6.13 5.15
N GLN A 19 11.60 -7.11 5.17
CA GLN A 19 11.75 -8.15 4.13
C GLN A 19 11.89 -9.55 4.74
N ASP A 20 11.37 -9.73 5.95
CA ASP A 20 11.52 -10.95 6.74
C ASP A 20 10.18 -11.38 7.36
N GLY A 21 10.09 -12.67 7.68
CA GLY A 21 8.93 -13.28 8.32
C GLY A 21 7.75 -13.54 7.37
N TYR A 22 6.78 -14.31 7.87
CA TYR A 22 5.57 -14.62 7.13
C TYR A 22 4.62 -13.41 7.07
N GLN A 23 4.06 -13.16 5.89
CA GLN A 23 3.09 -12.08 5.64
C GLN A 23 1.85 -12.68 4.98
N TYR A 24 0.65 -12.35 5.48
CA TYR A 24 -0.61 -12.76 4.87
C TYR A 24 -0.86 -12.11 3.50
N GLY A 25 -0.18 -10.99 3.21
CA GLY A 25 -0.35 -10.24 1.96
C GLY A 25 -1.76 -9.72 1.77
N ASP A 26 -2.22 -9.66 0.52
CA ASP A 26 -3.57 -9.21 0.20
C ASP A 26 -4.57 -10.36 0.30
N TRP A 27 -4.89 -10.72 1.54
CA TRP A 27 -5.66 -11.91 1.86
C TRP A 27 -7.05 -11.91 1.21
N LEU A 28 -7.41 -13.02 0.57
CA LEU A 28 -8.64 -13.25 -0.20
C LEU A 28 -8.83 -12.31 -1.39
N ALA A 29 -7.74 -11.80 -1.97
CA ALA A 29 -7.79 -11.14 -3.26
C ALA A 29 -8.19 -12.12 -4.38
N LEU A 30 -8.83 -11.59 -5.42
CA LEU A 30 -9.33 -12.37 -6.56
C LEU A 30 -8.37 -12.32 -7.77
N ASP A 31 -7.20 -11.70 -7.61
CA ASP A 31 -6.14 -11.64 -8.62
C ASP A 31 -5.02 -12.67 -8.38
N ALA A 32 -5.20 -13.61 -7.46
CA ALA A 32 -4.29 -14.73 -7.27
C ALA A 32 -4.32 -15.62 -8.53
N GLU A 33 -3.33 -15.49 -9.41
CA GLU A 33 -3.14 -16.46 -10.49
C GLU A 33 -2.61 -17.77 -9.90
N TRP A 34 -3.25 -18.88 -10.26
CA TRP A 34 -2.95 -20.25 -9.82
C TRP A 34 -1.50 -20.69 -10.12
N GLU A 35 -0.75 -19.94 -10.93
CA GLU A 35 0.60 -20.28 -11.35
C GLU A 35 1.68 -19.78 -10.37
N GLY A 36 1.83 -20.51 -9.26
CA GLY A 36 3.05 -20.47 -8.45
C GLY A 36 2.96 -19.79 -7.08
N LEU A 37 1.77 -19.33 -6.68
CA LEU A 37 1.53 -18.90 -5.30
C LEU A 37 1.42 -20.13 -4.38
N THR A 38 2.16 -20.13 -3.28
CA THR A 38 2.14 -21.22 -2.28
C THR A 38 0.87 -21.24 -1.44
N ASP A 39 0.12 -20.13 -1.43
CA ASP A 39 -1.17 -19.97 -0.75
C ASP A 39 -2.16 -19.28 -1.68
N GLU A 40 -3.20 -20.01 -2.11
CA GLU A 40 -4.28 -19.53 -2.99
C GLU A 40 -5.08 -18.36 -2.42
N ARG A 41 -4.93 -18.08 -1.12
CA ARG A 41 -5.60 -16.96 -0.43
C ARG A 41 -4.76 -15.69 -0.47
N ASN A 42 -3.52 -15.72 -0.93
CA ASN A 42 -2.70 -14.52 -1.06
C ASN A 42 -2.86 -13.92 -2.46
N GLY A 43 -3.17 -12.63 -2.55
CA GLY A 43 -3.26 -11.92 -3.83
C GLY A 43 -1.94 -11.78 -4.58
N ALA A 44 -2.02 -11.29 -5.82
CA ALA A 44 -0.85 -11.08 -6.68
C ALA A 44 0.02 -9.87 -6.27
N THR A 45 -0.37 -9.12 -5.25
CA THR A 45 0.41 -7.98 -4.75
C THR A 45 1.57 -8.49 -3.92
N ASP A 46 2.79 -8.00 -4.18
CA ASP A 46 3.97 -8.32 -3.39
C ASP A 46 3.71 -8.11 -1.87
N SER A 47 3.83 -9.18 -1.08
CA SER A 47 3.50 -9.15 0.35
C SER A 47 4.40 -8.20 1.14
N TYR A 48 5.66 -8.00 0.72
CA TYR A 48 6.57 -7.07 1.37
C TYR A 48 6.33 -5.62 0.94
N LEU A 49 5.80 -5.37 -0.26
CA LEU A 49 5.24 -4.06 -0.60
C LEU A 49 4.15 -3.71 0.41
N ILE A 50 3.20 -4.61 0.65
CA ILE A 50 2.12 -4.41 1.63
C ILE A 50 2.68 -4.21 3.04
N ALA A 51 3.61 -5.06 3.49
CA ALA A 51 4.24 -4.94 4.79
C ALA A 51 4.89 -3.56 5.00
N ASN A 52 5.61 -3.06 3.99
CA ASN A 52 6.27 -1.75 4.08
C ASN A 52 5.31 -0.56 3.97
N VAL A 53 4.19 -0.68 3.23
CA VAL A 53 3.10 0.31 3.27
C VAL A 53 2.58 0.46 4.71
N PHE A 54 2.26 -0.65 5.38
CA PHE A 54 1.73 -0.61 6.74
C PHE A 54 2.79 -0.31 7.80
N TYR A 55 4.06 -0.59 7.53
CA TYR A 55 5.17 -0.11 8.36
C TYR A 55 5.26 1.43 8.32
N LEU A 56 5.23 2.03 7.13
CA LEU A 56 5.22 3.48 6.95
C LEU A 56 3.99 4.13 7.56
N HIS A 57 2.82 3.50 7.45
CA HIS A 57 1.60 3.96 8.11
C HIS A 57 1.68 3.85 9.63
N SER A 58 2.24 2.77 10.17
CA SER A 58 2.45 2.62 11.61
C SER A 58 3.40 3.69 12.17
N LEU A 59 4.47 4.02 11.43
CA LEU A 59 5.36 5.13 11.75
C LEU A 59 4.61 6.46 11.76
N ASP A 60 3.78 6.73 10.76
CA ASP A 60 2.94 7.95 10.70
C ASP A 60 2.04 8.08 11.92
N LEU A 61 1.37 6.99 12.33
CA LEU A 61 0.52 6.99 13.52
C LEU A 61 1.32 7.25 14.81
N VAL A 62 2.53 6.70 14.93
CA VAL A 62 3.41 6.98 16.08
C VAL A 62 3.85 8.43 16.10
N ILE A 63 4.24 9.00 14.96
CA ILE A 63 4.63 10.40 14.84
C ILE A 63 3.47 11.32 15.24
N LYS A 64 2.25 11.03 14.74
CA LYS A 64 1.03 11.78 15.10
C LYS A 64 0.74 11.68 16.59
N ALA A 65 0.79 10.49 17.17
CA ALA A 65 0.58 10.29 18.61
C ALA A 65 1.63 11.03 19.46
N ALA A 66 2.91 10.96 19.08
CA ALA A 66 3.99 11.66 19.78
C ALA A 66 3.79 13.18 19.74
N LYS A 67 3.35 13.72 18.61
CA LYS A 67 3.00 15.14 18.46
C LYS A 67 1.86 15.54 19.40
N GLU A 68 0.75 14.81 19.41
CA GLU A 68 -0.42 15.12 20.26
C GLU A 68 -0.09 15.02 21.76
N LEU A 69 0.87 14.16 22.13
CA LEU A 69 1.34 13.98 23.51
C LEU A 69 2.52 14.91 23.87
N ALA A 70 2.94 15.81 22.97
CA ALA A 70 4.10 16.68 23.13
C ALA A 70 5.44 15.96 23.44
N LEU A 71 5.60 14.74 22.91
CA LEU A 71 6.82 13.93 22.99
C LEU A 71 7.75 14.26 21.81
N ASN A 72 8.37 15.45 21.84
CA ASN A 72 9.12 16.00 20.71
C ASN A 72 10.31 15.13 20.26
N ASP A 73 11.05 14.53 21.19
CA ASP A 73 12.21 13.68 20.87
C ASP A 73 11.79 12.43 20.09
N ASP A 74 10.70 11.78 20.53
CA ASP A 74 10.12 10.63 19.84
C ASP A 74 9.60 11.04 18.46
N GLN A 75 8.90 12.18 18.37
CA GLN A 75 8.40 12.71 17.10
C GLN A 75 9.54 12.90 16.10
N GLU A 76 10.61 13.61 16.48
CA GLU A 76 11.76 13.88 15.61
C GLU A 76 12.47 12.58 15.19
N PHE A 77 12.67 11.66 16.14
CA PHE A 77 13.29 10.37 15.88
C PHE A 77 12.52 9.57 14.83
N TYR A 78 11.21 9.39 15.03
CA TYR A 78 10.39 8.58 14.12
C TYR A 78 10.17 9.27 12.77
N GLN A 79 10.15 10.61 12.70
CA GLN A 79 10.12 11.34 11.43
C GLN A 79 11.37 11.06 10.59
N LYS A 80 12.57 11.10 11.20
CA LYS A 80 13.82 10.76 10.51
C LYS A 80 13.83 9.31 10.04
N LEU A 81 13.32 8.38 10.85
CA LEU A 81 13.20 6.97 10.46
C LEU A 81 12.23 6.80 9.29
N GLN A 82 11.03 7.36 9.37
CA GLN A 82 10.03 7.28 8.31
C GLN A 82 10.54 7.85 6.99
N ALA A 83 11.25 8.98 7.01
CA ALA A 83 11.83 9.56 5.79
C ALA A 83 12.86 8.63 5.12
N LYS A 84 13.69 7.93 5.91
CA LYS A 84 14.64 6.94 5.40
C LYS A 84 13.91 5.74 4.78
N VAL A 85 12.93 5.18 5.49
CA VAL A 85 12.14 4.03 5.03
C VAL A 85 11.36 4.40 3.75
N LEU A 86 10.75 5.59 3.69
CA LEU A 86 10.01 6.05 2.52
C LEU A 86 10.92 6.19 1.29
N THR A 87 12.15 6.67 1.50
CA THR A 87 13.14 6.77 0.43
C THR A 87 13.53 5.39 -0.10
N ALA A 88 13.79 4.43 0.80
CA ALA A 88 14.08 3.06 0.41
C ALA A 88 12.88 2.38 -0.29
N PHE A 89 11.67 2.60 0.22
CA PHE A 89 10.43 2.05 -0.32
C PHE A 89 10.20 2.53 -1.75
N LYS A 90 10.30 3.85 -1.98
CA LYS A 90 10.13 4.41 -3.33
C LYS A 90 11.13 3.83 -4.31
N ARG A 91 12.39 3.69 -3.90
CA ARG A 91 13.46 3.12 -4.74
C ARG A 91 13.21 1.64 -5.09
N GLU A 92 12.68 0.87 -4.15
CA GLU A 92 12.42 -0.55 -4.32
C GLU A 92 11.18 -0.81 -5.19
N TYR A 93 10.08 -0.12 -4.91
CA TYR A 93 8.76 -0.48 -5.43
C TYR A 93 8.25 0.42 -6.56
N ILE A 94 8.90 1.55 -6.83
CA ILE A 94 8.49 2.51 -7.86
C ILE A 94 9.67 2.82 -8.78
N THR A 95 9.53 2.48 -10.05
CA THR A 95 10.53 2.86 -11.07
C THR A 95 10.58 4.37 -11.26
N SER A 96 11.66 4.89 -11.83
CA SER A 96 11.80 6.32 -12.18
C SER A 96 10.77 6.85 -13.19
N THR A 97 9.94 5.97 -13.77
CA THR A 97 8.87 6.33 -14.71
C THR A 97 7.46 6.15 -14.12
N GLY A 98 7.38 5.86 -12.81
CA GLY A 98 6.13 5.66 -12.09
C GLY A 98 5.47 4.29 -12.27
N ARG A 99 6.16 3.30 -12.85
CA ARG A 99 5.70 1.89 -12.82
C ARG A 99 5.94 1.26 -11.46
N LEU A 100 5.00 0.42 -11.03
CA LEU A 100 5.08 -0.32 -9.77
C LEU A 100 5.64 -1.73 -10.00
N VAL A 101 6.27 -2.31 -8.97
CA VAL A 101 6.68 -3.72 -8.97
C VAL A 101 5.47 -4.66 -9.13
N SER A 102 4.34 -4.32 -8.49
CA SER A 102 3.04 -4.97 -8.70
C SER A 102 2.02 -3.92 -9.17
N GLU A 103 1.54 -4.02 -10.41
CA GLU A 103 0.52 -3.11 -10.96
C GLU A 103 -0.92 -3.64 -10.70
N THR A 104 -1.16 -4.18 -9.50
CA THR A 104 -2.45 -4.68 -9.01
C THR A 104 -3.36 -3.54 -8.53
N GLN A 105 -4.66 -3.82 -8.37
CA GLN A 105 -5.60 -2.84 -7.80
C GLN A 105 -5.18 -2.43 -6.37
N THR A 106 -4.78 -3.40 -5.55
CA THR A 106 -4.35 -3.18 -4.16
C THR A 106 -3.09 -2.32 -4.07
N ALA A 107 -2.05 -2.62 -4.86
CA ALA A 107 -0.83 -1.82 -4.86
C ALA A 107 -1.13 -0.36 -5.23
N CYS A 108 -1.88 -0.14 -6.31
CA CYS A 108 -2.24 1.21 -6.73
C CYS A 108 -3.07 1.94 -5.67
N ALA A 109 -4.09 1.28 -5.09
CA ALA A 109 -4.93 1.86 -4.06
C ALA A 109 -4.12 2.25 -2.81
N LEU A 110 -3.29 1.34 -2.29
CA LEU A 110 -2.46 1.59 -1.12
C LEU A 110 -1.49 2.76 -1.32
N LEU A 111 -0.74 2.78 -2.43
CA LEU A 111 0.23 3.85 -2.70
C LEU A 111 -0.44 5.22 -2.88
N LEU A 112 -1.62 5.26 -3.49
CA LEU A 112 -2.38 6.50 -3.67
C LEU A 112 -2.97 6.98 -2.33
N HIS A 113 -3.61 6.09 -1.57
CA HIS A 113 -4.29 6.40 -0.32
C HIS A 113 -3.32 6.88 0.76
N PHE A 114 -2.22 6.14 0.97
CA PHE A 114 -1.23 6.46 1.99
C PHE A 114 -0.22 7.54 1.55
N ASN A 115 -0.42 8.16 0.38
CA ASN A 115 0.45 9.20 -0.18
C ASN A 115 1.92 8.79 -0.29
N LEU A 116 2.16 7.53 -0.66
CA LEU A 116 3.51 6.95 -0.76
C LEU A 116 4.13 7.12 -2.15
N ALA A 117 3.29 7.32 -3.18
CA ALA A 117 3.75 7.65 -4.52
C ALA A 117 4.28 9.11 -4.62
N PRO A 118 5.37 9.36 -5.37
CA PRO A 118 5.75 10.70 -5.81
C PRO A 118 4.58 11.43 -6.48
N VAL A 119 4.44 12.73 -6.24
CA VAL A 119 3.26 13.51 -6.67
C VAL A 119 3.10 13.48 -8.19
N GLU A 120 4.22 13.52 -8.90
CA GLU A 120 4.34 13.43 -10.36
C GLU A 120 3.88 12.08 -10.93
N ASP A 121 4.00 11.00 -10.16
CA ASP A 121 3.66 9.64 -10.61
C ASP A 121 2.21 9.27 -10.27
N ARG A 122 1.55 9.98 -9.35
CA ARG A 122 0.17 9.70 -8.93
C ARG A 122 -0.82 9.64 -10.10
N PRO A 123 -0.81 10.55 -11.10
CA PRO A 123 -1.72 10.45 -12.24
C PRO A 123 -1.51 9.18 -13.07
N ARG A 124 -0.25 8.72 -13.20
CA ARG A 124 0.07 7.47 -13.89
C ARG A 124 -0.48 6.27 -13.10
N ILE A 125 -0.22 6.21 -11.81
CA ILE A 125 -0.68 5.11 -10.94
C ILE A 125 -2.22 5.05 -10.92
N LEU A 126 -2.89 6.20 -10.87
CA LEU A 126 -4.35 6.27 -11.00
C LEU A 126 -4.81 5.72 -12.35
N LYS A 127 -4.14 6.09 -13.45
CA LYS A 127 -4.44 5.54 -14.78
C LYS A 127 -4.27 4.03 -14.79
N THR A 128 -3.21 3.50 -14.17
CA THR A 128 -3.00 2.05 -14.01
C THR A 128 -4.15 1.39 -13.25
N LEU A 129 -4.58 1.96 -12.11
CA LEU A 129 -5.73 1.47 -11.34
C LEU A 129 -7.02 1.42 -12.17
N VAL A 130 -7.37 2.53 -12.84
CA VAL A 130 -8.59 2.63 -13.67
C VAL A 130 -8.53 1.65 -14.85
N SER A 131 -7.36 1.50 -15.46
CA SER A 131 -7.16 0.55 -16.57
C SER A 131 -7.29 -0.89 -16.10
N ASN A 132 -6.75 -1.22 -14.92
CA ASN A 132 -6.88 -2.54 -14.31
C ASN A 132 -8.34 -2.85 -13.97
N LEU A 133 -9.06 -1.92 -13.33
CA LEU A 133 -10.50 -2.05 -13.08
C LEU A 133 -11.28 -2.28 -14.39
N ALA A 134 -11.00 -1.50 -15.43
CA ALA A 134 -11.66 -1.67 -16.72
C ALA A 134 -11.38 -3.05 -17.35
N ALA A 135 -10.14 -3.56 -17.24
CA ALA A 135 -9.77 -4.89 -17.70
C ALA A 135 -10.54 -6.00 -16.95
N HIS A 136 -10.85 -5.77 -15.68
CA HIS A 136 -11.68 -6.65 -14.84
C HIS A 136 -13.17 -6.26 -14.86
N LYS A 137 -13.65 -5.63 -15.95
CA LYS A 137 -15.06 -5.24 -16.14
C LYS A 137 -15.62 -4.33 -15.05
N ASN A 138 -14.76 -3.62 -14.33
CA ASN A 138 -15.03 -2.80 -13.14
C ASN A 138 -15.42 -3.61 -11.89
N HIS A 139 -14.90 -4.82 -11.75
CA HIS A 139 -14.94 -5.60 -10.52
C HIS A 139 -13.67 -5.38 -9.71
N ILE A 140 -13.81 -5.40 -8.39
CA ILE A 140 -12.65 -5.39 -7.51
C ILE A 140 -11.96 -6.74 -7.57
N THR A 141 -10.64 -6.72 -7.61
CA THR A 141 -9.82 -7.94 -7.42
C THR A 141 -9.04 -7.90 -6.12
N THR A 142 -9.25 -6.86 -5.31
CA THR A 142 -8.55 -6.60 -4.05
C THR A 142 -8.98 -7.55 -2.95
N GLY A 143 -8.04 -7.88 -2.07
CA GLY A 143 -8.29 -8.59 -0.81
C GLY A 143 -8.53 -7.63 0.36
N PHE A 144 -8.23 -8.10 1.57
CA PHE A 144 -8.53 -7.42 2.83
C PHE A 144 -7.88 -6.05 2.97
N VAL A 145 -6.66 -5.89 2.44
CA VAL A 145 -5.92 -4.62 2.61
C VAL A 145 -6.17 -3.66 1.46
N GLY A 146 -6.61 -4.12 0.29
CA GLY A 146 -6.98 -3.23 -0.82
C GLY A 146 -8.43 -2.73 -0.78
N THR A 147 -9.37 -3.62 -0.45
CA THR A 147 -10.82 -3.38 -0.54
C THR A 147 -11.28 -2.14 0.23
N PRO A 148 -10.83 -1.88 1.47
CA PRO A 148 -11.28 -0.72 2.23
C PRO A 148 -10.97 0.62 1.54
N PHE A 149 -9.92 0.68 0.72
CA PHE A 149 -9.39 1.96 0.20
C PHE A 149 -9.80 2.26 -1.23
N ILE A 150 -10.26 1.28 -2.01
CA ILE A 150 -10.44 1.47 -3.46
C ILE A 150 -11.45 2.57 -3.80
N CYS A 151 -12.62 2.59 -3.13
CA CYS A 151 -13.64 3.62 -3.35
C CYS A 151 -13.20 5.01 -2.87
N HIS A 152 -12.43 5.06 -1.77
CA HIS A 152 -11.84 6.31 -1.26
C HIS A 152 -10.85 6.88 -2.27
N VAL A 153 -9.89 6.07 -2.72
CA VAL A 153 -8.89 6.48 -3.70
C VAL A 153 -9.52 6.97 -4.99
N LEU A 154 -10.52 6.24 -5.51
CA LEU A 154 -11.21 6.67 -6.72
C LEU A 154 -11.89 8.03 -6.52
N SER A 155 -12.62 8.20 -5.41
CA SER A 155 -13.30 9.48 -5.12
C SER A 155 -12.33 10.65 -4.89
N GLU A 156 -11.27 10.43 -4.11
CA GLU A 156 -10.22 11.41 -3.82
C GLU A 156 -9.48 11.87 -5.08
N ASN A 157 -9.48 11.06 -6.13
CA ASN A 157 -8.81 11.33 -7.40
C ASN A 157 -9.79 11.62 -8.56
N GLY A 158 -11.02 12.05 -8.25
CA GLY A 158 -11.98 12.53 -9.25
C GLY A 158 -12.71 11.44 -10.04
N GLN A 159 -12.56 10.16 -9.66
CA GLN A 159 -13.22 9.00 -10.27
C GLN A 159 -14.49 8.59 -9.48
N HIS A 160 -15.29 9.57 -9.05
CA HIS A 160 -16.44 9.32 -8.17
C HIS A 160 -17.50 8.41 -8.82
N ASP A 161 -17.78 8.60 -10.12
CA ASP A 161 -18.73 7.75 -10.85
C ASP A 161 -18.27 6.29 -10.92
N LEU A 162 -16.96 6.07 -11.07
CA LEU A 162 -16.40 4.71 -11.05
C LEU A 162 -16.46 4.11 -9.65
N ALA A 163 -16.15 4.89 -8.61
CA ALA A 163 -16.29 4.45 -7.21
C ALA A 163 -17.73 4.02 -6.90
N ARG A 164 -18.71 4.83 -7.33
CA ARG A 164 -20.14 4.51 -7.21
C ARG A 164 -20.51 3.27 -7.99
N LYS A 165 -20.02 3.13 -9.23
CA LYS A 165 -20.28 1.94 -10.06
C LYS A 165 -19.83 0.68 -9.34
N ILE A 166 -18.59 0.66 -8.86
CA ILE A 166 -18.01 -0.48 -8.14
C ILE A 166 -18.80 -0.81 -6.87
N LEU A 167 -19.18 0.20 -6.09
CA LEU A 167 -19.94 0.02 -4.85
C LEU A 167 -21.32 -0.61 -5.10
N LEU A 168 -21.91 -0.36 -6.27
CA LEU A 168 -23.25 -0.82 -6.63
C LEU A 168 -23.24 -2.01 -7.60
N THR A 169 -22.07 -2.60 -7.88
CA THR A 169 -21.96 -3.82 -8.67
C THR A 169 -22.57 -4.99 -7.88
N GLU A 170 -23.41 -5.79 -8.52
CA GLU A 170 -24.12 -6.92 -7.90
C GLU A 170 -23.68 -8.29 -8.47
N ASP A 171 -22.92 -8.29 -9.56
CA ASP A 171 -22.33 -9.49 -10.17
C ASP A 171 -20.89 -9.76 -9.67
N CYS A 172 -20.44 -11.01 -9.91
CA CYS A 172 -19.12 -11.52 -9.56
C CYS A 172 -18.28 -11.77 -10.82
#